data_AF-A0A4Y9KQT4-F1
#
_entry.id   AF-A0A4Y9KQT4-F1
#
_cell.length_a   1.000
_cell.length_b   1.000
_cell.length_c   1.000
_cell.angle_alpha   90.00
_cell.angle_beta   90.00
_cell.angle_gamma   90.00
#
_symmetry.space_group_name_H-M   'P 1'
#
loop_
_entity.id
_entity.type
_entity.pdbx_description
1 polymer ?
#
loop_
_entity_poly.entity_id
_entity_poly.type
_entity_poly.pdbx_seq_one_letter_code
_entity_poly.pdbx_strand_id
1 'polypeptide(L)'
;MTGITLTAEQIRNAPAAVRQWIEQEVISSLGLAPRAPVTIPPQASHLVACSVEDVAGVLEHIRGVLPAVNVLLELGRPGISFGQPAVMTFRLMDILHHTRLHEVGEVITCLEMINQALIEVRKDPLVRFCGFDNEGHCLIAPQTQTSIATLWQTMMERQHAAQQRAAAGRAAPAA
;
A
#
# COMPACT_ATOMS: atom_id res chain seq x y z
N MET A 1 42.54 14.22 11.45
CA MET A 1 41.21 13.58 11.60
C MET A 1 41.18 12.85 12.93
N THR A 2 40.39 13.34 13.87
CA THR A 2 40.02 12.60 15.08
C THR A 2 38.78 11.78 14.76
N GLY A 3 38.92 10.46 14.65
CA GLY A 3 37.78 9.55 14.49
C GLY A 3 37.20 9.22 15.87
N ILE A 4 35.89 9.36 16.03
CA ILE A 4 35.17 8.93 17.23
C ILE A 4 34.38 7.68 16.84
N THR A 5 34.61 6.57 17.55
CA THR A 5 33.84 5.34 17.37
C THR A 5 32.73 5.29 18.40
N LEU A 6 31.48 5.30 17.95
CA LEU A 6 30.29 5.18 18.79
C LEU A 6 29.63 3.82 18.56
N THR A 7 29.19 3.15 19.62
CA THR A 7 28.38 1.94 19.52
C THR A 7 26.90 2.29 19.32
N ALA A 8 26.12 1.36 18.75
CA ALA A 8 24.67 1.54 18.56
C ALA A 8 23.92 1.82 19.86
N GLU A 9 24.41 1.27 20.99
CA GLU A 9 23.84 1.50 22.31
C GLU A 9 24.12 2.92 22.83
N GLN A 10 25.33 3.44 22.59
CA GLN A 10 25.68 4.82 22.94
C GLN A 10 24.86 5.84 22.14
N ILE A 11 24.57 5.55 20.87
CA ILE A 11 23.72 6.40 20.02
C ILE A 11 22.27 6.41 20.52
N ARG A 12 21.73 5.24 20.91
CA ARG A 12 20.37 5.15 21.45
C ARG A 12 20.22 5.90 22.77
N ASN A 13 21.21 5.80 23.65
CA ASN A 13 21.18 6.44 24.97
C ASN A 13 21.64 7.90 24.97
N ALA A 14 22.07 8.45 23.82
CA ALA A 14 22.48 9.84 23.70
C ALA A 14 21.30 10.82 23.86
N PRO A 15 21.55 12.07 24.32
CA PRO A 15 20.56 13.13 24.31
C PRO A 15 19.96 13.34 22.92
N ALA A 16 18.67 13.71 22.85
CA ALA A 16 17.95 13.82 21.58
C ALA A 16 18.64 14.73 20.56
N ALA A 17 19.18 15.87 21.00
CA ALA A 17 19.93 16.80 20.15
C ALA A 17 21.20 16.16 19.55
N VAL A 18 21.87 15.29 20.31
CA VAL A 18 23.09 14.58 19.85
C VAL A 18 22.71 13.52 18.83
N ARG A 19 21.61 12.79 19.05
CA ARG A 19 21.12 11.79 18.10
C ARG A 19 20.72 12.43 16.77
N GLN A 20 19.99 13.54 16.81
CA GLN A 20 19.61 14.31 15.63
C GLN A 20 20.82 14.84 14.87
N TRP A 21 21.84 15.31 15.58
CA TRP A 21 23.09 15.75 14.97
C TRP A 21 23.82 14.58 14.27
N ILE A 22 23.91 13.40 14.92
CA ILE A 22 24.51 12.21 14.30
C ILE A 22 23.76 11.80 13.03
N GLU A 23 22.42 11.81 13.05
CA GLU A 23 21.60 11.51 11.87
C GLU A 23 21.88 12.48 10.72
N GLN A 24 21.93 13.78 10.99
CA GLN A 24 22.26 14.81 10.00
C GLN A 24 23.68 14.64 9.43
N GLU A 25 24.65 14.33 10.29
CA GLU A 25 26.05 14.14 9.88
C GLU A 25 26.23 12.90 8.98
N VAL A 26 25.53 11.80 9.29
CA VAL A 26 25.52 10.59 8.46
C VAL A 26 24.85 10.85 7.11
N ILE A 27 23.71 11.55 7.10
CA ILE A 27 22.99 11.94 5.87
C ILE A 27 23.90 12.82 4.99
N SER A 28 24.51 13.84 5.57
CA SER A 28 25.46 14.74 4.91
C SER A 28 26.67 13.99 4.33
N SER A 29 27.29 13.11 5.13
CA SER A 29 28.47 12.34 4.73
C SER A 29 28.21 11.32 3.63
N LEU A 30 26.99 10.77 3.58
CA LEU A 30 26.56 9.84 2.53
C LEU A 30 26.07 10.55 1.26
N GLY A 31 26.07 11.89 1.22
CA GLY A 31 25.52 12.66 0.11
C GLY A 31 24.01 12.42 -0.09
N LEU A 32 23.34 11.89 0.94
CA LEU A 32 21.89 11.81 0.97
C LEU A 32 21.42 13.25 1.17
N ALA A 33 20.81 13.86 0.16
CA ALA A 33 20.25 15.19 0.31
C ALA A 33 19.35 15.20 1.57
N PRO A 34 19.42 16.24 2.43
CA PRO A 34 18.46 16.39 3.51
C PRO A 34 17.09 16.22 2.88
N ARG A 35 16.36 15.17 3.27
CA ARG A 35 15.02 14.95 2.76
C ARG A 35 14.28 16.23 3.11
N ALA A 36 14.00 17.05 2.09
CA ALA A 36 13.15 18.21 2.26
C ALA A 36 11.93 17.72 3.06
N PRO A 37 11.43 18.49 4.05
CA PRO A 37 10.23 18.09 4.76
C PRO A 37 9.26 17.62 3.69
N VAL A 38 8.89 16.34 3.74
CA VAL A 38 8.02 15.75 2.73
C VAL A 38 6.78 16.59 2.85
N THR A 39 6.64 17.57 1.96
CA THR A 39 5.39 18.26 1.72
C THR A 39 4.49 17.11 1.36
N ILE A 40 3.67 16.69 2.32
CA ILE A 40 2.61 15.72 2.13
C ILE A 40 1.96 16.21 0.84
N PRO A 41 2.05 15.46 -0.27
CA PRO A 41 1.37 15.88 -1.49
C PRO A 41 -0.07 16.18 -1.07
N PRO A 42 -0.71 17.26 -1.55
CA PRO A 42 -2.10 17.57 -1.17
C PRO A 42 -3.05 16.36 -1.37
N GLN A 43 -2.65 15.43 -2.24
CA GLN A 43 -3.30 14.15 -2.52
C GLN A 43 -3.24 13.15 -1.34
N ALA A 44 -2.19 13.20 -0.51
CA ALA A 44 -2.02 12.40 0.68
C ALA A 44 -2.79 12.95 1.90
N SER A 45 -3.22 14.22 1.87
CA SER A 45 -4.02 14.85 2.94
C SER A 45 -5.43 14.25 3.07
N HIS A 46 -5.90 13.56 2.02
CA HIS A 46 -7.23 12.96 1.92
C HIS A 46 -7.20 11.43 1.91
N LEU A 47 -6.02 10.83 2.10
CA LEU A 47 -5.88 9.38 2.20
C LEU A 47 -6.56 8.90 3.47
N VAL A 48 -7.50 7.98 3.31
CA VAL A 48 -8.20 7.37 4.43
C VAL A 48 -7.72 5.94 4.65
N ALA A 49 -7.61 5.57 5.91
CA ALA A 49 -7.44 4.19 6.30
C ALA A 49 -8.74 3.41 6.01
N CYS A 50 -8.66 2.39 5.16
CA CYS A 50 -9.80 1.57 4.76
C CYS A 50 -9.86 0.29 5.60
N SER A 51 -11.05 -0.06 6.09
CA SER A 51 -11.32 -1.34 6.73
C SER A 51 -11.49 -2.45 5.68
N VAL A 52 -11.61 -3.70 6.11
CA VAL A 52 -11.88 -4.83 5.21
C VAL A 52 -13.24 -4.65 4.53
N GLU A 53 -14.23 -4.09 5.24
CA GLU A 53 -15.57 -3.81 4.70
C GLU A 53 -15.52 -2.73 3.62
N ASP A 54 -14.74 -1.65 3.82
CA ASP A 54 -14.53 -0.64 2.79
C ASP A 54 -13.93 -1.26 1.52
N VAL A 55 -12.87 -2.05 1.68
CA VAL A 55 -12.17 -2.70 0.55
C VAL A 55 -13.07 -3.71 -0.14
N ALA A 56 -13.88 -4.47 0.61
CA ALA A 56 -14.86 -5.39 0.03
C ALA A 56 -15.94 -4.64 -0.77
N GLY A 57 -16.42 -3.52 -0.24
CA GLY A 57 -17.34 -2.63 -0.94
C GLY A 57 -16.74 -2.12 -2.25
N VAL A 58 -15.50 -1.64 -2.21
CA VAL A 58 -14.76 -1.19 -3.40
C VAL A 58 -14.62 -2.32 -4.42
N LEU A 59 -14.23 -3.52 -3.97
CA LEU A 59 -14.10 -4.70 -4.83
C LEU A 59 -15.40 -5.03 -5.55
N GLU A 60 -16.55 -4.98 -4.87
CA GLU A 60 -17.85 -5.25 -5.47
C GLU A 60 -18.20 -4.25 -6.59
N HIS A 61 -17.82 -2.98 -6.45
CA HIS A 61 -18.05 -1.96 -7.48
C HIS A 61 -17.17 -2.17 -8.71
N ILE A 62 -15.92 -2.62 -8.54
CA ILE A 62 -14.95 -2.78 -9.64
C ILE A 62 -14.89 -4.21 -10.21
N ARG A 63 -15.63 -5.18 -9.65
CA ARG A 63 -15.53 -6.61 -9.99
C ARG A 63 -15.70 -6.94 -11.48
N GLY A 64 -16.40 -6.08 -12.23
CA GLY A 64 -16.58 -6.22 -13.68
C GLY A 64 -15.37 -5.78 -14.52
N VAL A 65 -14.39 -5.11 -13.90
CA VAL A 65 -13.21 -4.54 -14.54
C VAL A 65 -11.97 -5.25 -13.98
N LEU A 66 -11.62 -6.38 -14.59
CA LEU A 66 -10.52 -7.23 -14.14
C LEU A 66 -9.16 -6.50 -13.96
N PRO A 67 -8.76 -5.56 -14.84
CA PRO A 67 -7.59 -4.71 -14.61
C PRO A 67 -7.60 -4.00 -13.25
N ALA A 68 -8.72 -3.39 -12.88
CA ALA A 68 -8.85 -2.67 -11.62
C ALA A 68 -8.80 -3.61 -10.41
N VAL A 69 -9.39 -4.80 -10.53
CA VAL A 69 -9.29 -5.86 -9.50
C VAL A 69 -7.84 -6.28 -9.29
N ASN A 70 -7.08 -6.52 -10.36
CA ASN A 70 -5.67 -6.91 -10.25
C ASN A 70 -4.82 -5.82 -9.60
N VAL A 71 -5.05 -4.55 -9.96
CA VAL A 71 -4.39 -3.40 -9.34
C VAL A 71 -4.74 -3.30 -7.85
N LEU A 72 -6.02 -3.47 -7.49
CA LEU A 72 -6.44 -3.46 -6.09
C LEU A 72 -5.71 -4.55 -5.28
N LEU A 73 -5.61 -5.76 -5.81
CA LEU A 73 -4.93 -6.87 -5.14
C LEU A 73 -3.41 -6.67 -5.04
N GLU A 74 -2.79 -6.04 -6.05
CA GLU A 74 -1.36 -5.70 -6.04
C GLU A 74 -1.01 -4.77 -4.87
N LEU A 75 -1.91 -3.84 -4.53
CA LEU A 75 -1.77 -2.96 -3.37
C LEU A 75 -1.85 -3.68 -2.02
N GLY A 76 -2.24 -4.96 -2.00
CA GLY A 76 -2.21 -5.83 -0.82
C GLY A 76 -0.84 -6.48 -0.58
N ARG A 77 0.13 -6.32 -1.48
CA ARG A 77 1.46 -6.93 -1.28
C ARG A 77 2.21 -6.29 -0.12
N PRO A 78 3.00 -7.07 0.65
CA PRO A 78 3.79 -6.54 1.75
C PRO A 78 4.75 -5.46 1.25
N GLY A 79 4.75 -4.32 1.93
CA GLY A 79 5.61 -3.18 1.63
C GLY A 79 6.18 -2.56 2.91
N ILE A 80 7.01 -1.55 2.75
CA ILE A 80 7.57 -0.80 3.87
C ILE A 80 6.89 0.56 3.93
N SER A 81 6.36 0.93 5.11
CA SER A 81 5.80 2.26 5.35
C SER A 81 6.88 3.26 5.77
N PHE A 82 6.78 4.49 5.28
CA PHE A 82 7.65 5.60 5.67
C PHE A 82 6.86 6.92 5.75
N GLY A 83 7.42 7.93 6.42
CA GLY A 83 6.85 9.28 6.52
C GLY A 83 6.01 9.55 7.79
N GLN A 84 5.51 10.79 7.88
CA GLN A 84 4.60 11.27 8.92
C GLN A 84 3.52 12.15 8.24
N PRO A 85 2.25 11.68 8.11
CA PRO A 85 1.76 10.37 8.52
C PRO A 85 2.39 9.23 7.70
N ALA A 86 2.45 8.04 8.27
CA ALA A 86 3.01 6.87 7.60
C ALA A 86 2.16 6.46 6.39
N VAL A 87 2.78 6.28 5.24
CA VAL A 87 2.14 5.82 3.99
C VAL A 87 2.88 4.61 3.44
N MET A 88 2.14 3.74 2.76
CA MET A 88 2.71 2.69 1.92
C MET A 88 2.90 3.25 0.51
N THR A 89 4.04 2.95 -0.10
CA THR A 89 4.44 3.48 -1.41
C THR A 89 4.66 2.33 -2.38
N PHE A 90 4.00 2.41 -3.55
CA PHE A 90 4.10 1.45 -4.63
C PHE A 90 4.52 2.17 -5.90
N ARG A 91 5.55 1.70 -6.61
CA ARG A 91 5.92 2.29 -7.90
C ARG A 91 4.86 1.93 -8.94
N LEU A 92 4.36 2.92 -9.68
CA LEU A 92 3.39 2.68 -10.75
C LEU A 92 3.94 1.72 -11.80
N MET A 93 5.25 1.77 -12.06
CA MET A 93 5.93 0.81 -12.93
C MET A 93 5.90 -0.61 -12.38
N ASP A 94 6.03 -0.83 -11.07
CA ASP A 94 5.95 -2.19 -10.52
C ASP A 94 4.52 -2.73 -10.64
N ILE A 95 3.53 -1.89 -10.34
CA ILE A 95 2.11 -2.23 -10.54
C ILE A 95 1.85 -2.59 -12.00
N LEU A 96 2.33 -1.79 -12.96
CA LEU A 96 2.25 -2.07 -14.40
C LEU A 96 2.77 -3.48 -14.73
N HIS A 97 4.00 -3.80 -14.31
CA HIS A 97 4.64 -5.07 -14.62
C HIS A 97 3.91 -6.26 -13.97
N HIS A 98 3.48 -6.13 -12.71
CA HIS A 98 2.83 -7.23 -11.98
C HIS A 98 1.40 -7.48 -12.47
N THR A 99 0.68 -6.42 -12.85
CA THR A 99 -0.68 -6.52 -13.37
C THR A 99 -0.74 -6.79 -14.88
N ARG A 100 0.42 -6.76 -15.56
CA ARG A 100 0.58 -6.96 -17.01
C ARG A 100 -0.21 -5.96 -17.86
N LEU A 101 -0.34 -4.74 -17.35
CA LEU A 101 -0.89 -3.62 -18.11
C LEU A 101 0.17 -3.08 -19.09
N HIS A 102 -0.26 -2.43 -20.17
CA HIS A 102 0.60 -2.03 -21.28
C HIS A 102 1.27 -0.69 -21.04
N GLU A 103 0.57 0.23 -20.39
CA GLU A 103 1.07 1.56 -20.08
C GLU A 103 0.64 2.09 -18.72
N VAL A 104 1.43 3.04 -18.18
CA VAL A 104 1.17 3.66 -16.88
C VAL A 104 -0.18 4.38 -16.85
N GLY A 105 -0.67 4.88 -17.99
CA GLY A 105 -2.01 5.46 -18.11
C GLY A 105 -3.12 4.49 -17.68
N GLU A 106 -3.05 3.22 -18.08
CA GLU A 106 -4.01 2.19 -17.69
C GLU A 106 -3.99 1.93 -16.18
N VAL A 107 -2.80 1.96 -15.58
CA VAL A 107 -2.62 1.83 -14.12
C VAL A 107 -3.30 2.99 -13.41
N ILE A 108 -3.09 4.23 -13.87
CA ILE A 108 -3.72 5.43 -13.29
C ILE A 108 -5.24 5.35 -13.42
N THR A 109 -5.77 4.99 -14.59
CA THR A 109 -7.21 4.83 -14.80
C THR A 109 -7.82 3.78 -13.86
N CYS A 110 -7.12 2.66 -13.60
CA CYS A 110 -7.55 1.67 -12.63
C CYS A 110 -7.59 2.21 -11.20
N LEU A 111 -6.57 2.97 -10.80
CA LEU A 111 -6.49 3.54 -9.47
C LEU A 111 -7.52 4.67 -9.26
N GLU A 112 -7.84 5.43 -10.31
CA GLU A 112 -8.94 6.40 -10.31
C GLU A 112 -10.30 5.70 -10.14
N MET A 113 -10.55 4.59 -10.85
CA MET A 113 -11.77 3.78 -10.65
C MET A 113 -11.89 3.26 -9.21
N ILE A 114 -10.78 2.84 -8.59
CA ILE A 114 -10.73 2.43 -7.18
C ILE A 114 -11.08 3.60 -6.25
N ASN A 115 -10.53 4.79 -6.50
CA ASN A 115 -10.87 6.00 -5.74
C ASN A 115 -12.37 6.35 -5.86
N GLN A 116 -12.94 6.28 -7.06
CA GLN A 116 -14.36 6.53 -7.28
C GLN A 116 -15.24 5.50 -6.57
N ALA A 117 -14.87 4.22 -6.63
CA ALA A 117 -15.58 3.18 -5.90
C ALA A 117 -15.59 3.43 -4.39
N LEU A 118 -14.50 3.95 -3.80
CA LEU A 118 -14.48 4.29 -2.37
C LEU A 118 -15.41 5.48 -2.05
N ILE A 119 -15.46 6.48 -2.92
CA ILE A 119 -16.38 7.63 -2.77
C ILE A 119 -17.83 7.13 -2.73
N GLU A 120 -18.20 6.19 -3.61
CA GLU A 120 -19.55 5.61 -3.61
C GLU A 120 -19.83 4.77 -2.35
N VAL A 121 -18.86 3.97 -1.89
CA VAL A 121 -18.98 3.15 -0.67
C VAL A 121 -19.17 4.00 0.58
N ARG A 122 -18.36 5.07 0.73
CA ARG A 122 -18.38 5.93 1.91
C ARG A 122 -19.34 7.11 1.81
N LYS A 123 -19.85 7.40 0.61
CA LYS A 123 -20.70 8.57 0.30
C LYS A 123 -20.05 9.90 0.70
N ASP A 124 -18.73 9.98 0.53
CA ASP A 124 -17.93 11.16 0.87
C ASP A 124 -16.98 11.48 -0.29
N PRO A 125 -17.16 12.61 -0.99
CA PRO A 125 -16.33 12.97 -2.14
C PRO A 125 -14.90 13.38 -1.77
N LEU A 126 -14.61 13.60 -0.49
CA LEU A 126 -13.29 14.02 -0.01
C LEU A 126 -12.38 12.84 0.33
N VAL A 127 -12.88 11.62 0.40
CA VAL A 127 -12.04 10.46 0.72
C VAL A 127 -11.24 10.01 -0.49
N ARG A 128 -10.01 9.56 -0.26
CA ARG A 128 -9.17 8.91 -1.27
C ARG A 128 -8.67 7.58 -0.75
N PHE A 129 -8.82 6.55 -1.58
CA PHE A 129 -8.26 5.23 -1.35
C PHE A 129 -6.75 5.26 -1.56
N CYS A 130 -6.32 5.92 -2.63
CA CYS A 130 -4.93 6.10 -3.02
C CYS A 130 -4.68 7.49 -3.63
N GLY A 131 -3.43 7.94 -3.59
CA GLY A 131 -2.97 9.19 -4.20
C GLY A 131 -1.67 8.96 -4.97
N PHE A 132 -1.35 9.86 -5.90
CA PHE A 132 -0.11 9.76 -6.69
C PHE A 132 0.80 10.94 -6.44
N ASP A 133 2.10 10.72 -6.51
CA ASP A 133 3.08 11.80 -6.54
C ASP A 133 3.65 12.01 -7.94
N ASN A 134 4.35 13.12 -8.13
CA ASN A 134 5.02 13.43 -9.39
C ASN A 134 6.24 12.53 -9.67
N GLU A 135 6.61 11.66 -8.73
CA GLU A 135 7.73 10.72 -8.84
C GLU A 135 7.27 9.35 -9.36
N GLY A 136 5.97 9.18 -9.61
CA GLY A 136 5.42 7.94 -10.16
C GLY A 136 5.12 6.88 -9.09
N HIS A 137 4.80 7.32 -7.87
CA HIS A 137 4.35 6.43 -6.80
C HIS A 137 2.85 6.53 -6.54
N CYS A 138 2.24 5.39 -6.24
CA CYS A 138 0.94 5.26 -5.60
C CYS A 138 1.13 5.16 -4.09
N LEU A 139 0.36 5.95 -3.35
CA LEU A 139 0.38 6.05 -1.90
C LEU A 139 -0.94 5.55 -1.33
N ILE A 140 -0.90 4.68 -0.32
CA ILE A 140 -2.07 4.25 0.44
C ILE A 140 -1.79 4.26 1.95
N ALA A 141 -2.84 4.28 2.76
CA ALA A 141 -2.71 4.11 4.20
C ALA A 141 -2.23 2.67 4.53
N PRO A 142 -1.35 2.48 5.54
CA PRO A 142 -0.90 1.15 5.98
C PRO A 142 -2.05 0.17 6.28
N GLN A 143 -3.10 0.66 6.96
CA GLN A 143 -4.27 -0.14 7.25
C GLN A 143 -4.96 -0.63 5.98
N THR A 144 -5.02 0.19 4.93
CA THR A 144 -5.64 -0.20 3.65
C THR A 144 -4.91 -1.39 3.03
N GLN A 145 -3.57 -1.39 3.02
CA GLN A 145 -2.76 -2.53 2.54
C GLN A 145 -3.11 -3.81 3.32
N THR A 146 -3.16 -3.71 4.65
CA THR A 146 -3.49 -4.86 5.52
C THR A 146 -4.91 -5.37 5.25
N SER A 147 -5.88 -4.47 5.11
CA SER A 147 -7.28 -4.83 4.81
C SER A 147 -7.42 -5.54 3.46
N ILE A 148 -6.70 -5.09 2.41
CA ILE A 148 -6.66 -5.78 1.11
C ILE A 148 -6.07 -7.19 1.27
N ALA A 149 -4.94 -7.31 1.97
CA ALA A 149 -4.29 -8.60 2.20
C ALA A 149 -5.23 -9.57 2.94
N THR A 150 -5.91 -9.12 3.98
CA THR A 150 -6.89 -9.93 4.73
C THR A 150 -8.06 -10.37 3.85
N LEU A 151 -8.60 -9.47 3.04
CA LEU A 151 -9.69 -9.79 2.12
C LEU A 151 -9.28 -10.89 1.14
N TRP A 152 -8.08 -10.77 0.55
CA TRP A 152 -7.54 -11.76 -0.38
C TRP A 152 -7.37 -13.14 0.26
N GLN A 153 -6.78 -13.20 1.46
CA GLN A 153 -6.62 -14.48 2.19
C GLN A 153 -7.97 -15.13 2.47
N THR A 154 -8.96 -14.36 2.91
CA THR A 154 -10.32 -14.86 3.18
C THR A 154 -10.99 -15.40 1.91
N MET A 155 -10.79 -14.74 0.76
CA MET A 155 -11.31 -15.23 -0.53
C MET A 155 -10.67 -16.56 -0.95
N MET A 156 -9.35 -16.68 -0.80
CA MET A 156 -8.63 -17.92 -1.11
C MET A 156 -9.07 -19.08 -0.20
N GLU A 157 -9.22 -18.85 1.10
CA GLU A 157 -9.69 -19.86 2.06
C GLU A 157 -11.09 -20.38 1.69
N ARG A 158 -12.01 -19.47 1.35
CA ARG A 158 -13.37 -19.84 0.89
C ARG A 158 -13.34 -20.67 -0.38
N GLN A 159 -12.48 -20.30 -1.33
CA GLN A 159 -12.34 -21.03 -2.60
C GLN A 159 -11.76 -22.43 -2.40
N HIS A 160 -10.72 -22.59 -1.57
CA HIS A 160 -10.17 -23.89 -1.23
C HIS A 160 -11.20 -24.78 -0.53
N ALA A 161 -11.96 -24.24 0.43
CA ALA A 161 -13.02 -24.99 1.10
C ALA A 161 -14.14 -25.43 0.14
N ALA A 162 -14.51 -24.59 -0.83
CA ALA A 162 -15.49 -24.93 -1.86
C ALA A 162 -14.99 -26.05 -2.79
N GLN A 163 -13.71 -25.99 -3.20
CA GLN A 163 -13.08 -27.02 -4.02
C GLN A 163 -13.00 -28.37 -3.29
N GLN A 164 -12.66 -28.36 -2.00
CA GLN A 164 -12.64 -29.58 -1.18
C GLN A 164 -14.02 -30.22 -1.03
N ARG A 165 -15.07 -29.41 -0.81
CA ARG A 165 -16.46 -29.91 -0.76
C ARG A 165 -16.91 -30.50 -2.11
N ALA A 166 -16.58 -29.85 -3.21
CA ALA A 166 -16.90 -30.34 -4.55
C ALA A 166 -16.18 -31.66 -4.87
N ALA A 167 -14.92 -31.81 -4.44
CA ALA A 167 -14.16 -33.05 -4.58
C ALA A 167 -14.74 -34.18 -3.71
N ALA A 168 -15.11 -33.90 -2.46
CA ALA A 168 -15.73 -34.86 -1.56
C ALA A 168 -17.11 -35.32 -2.04
N GLY A 169 -17.92 -34.41 -2.59
CA GLY A 169 -19.23 -34.74 -3.16
C GLY A 169 -19.17 -35.59 -4.43
N ARG A 170 -18.06 -35.51 -5.20
CA ARG A 170 -17.82 -36.40 -6.35
C ARG A 170 -17.28 -37.77 -5.98
N ALA A 171 -16.72 -37.92 -4.77
CA ALA A 171 -16.14 -39.17 -4.27
C ALA A 171 -17.15 -40.07 -3.55
N ALA A 172 -18.37 -39.60 -3.29
CA ALA A 172 -19.46 -40.43 -2.76
C ALA A 172 -20.12 -41.21 -3.92
N PRO A 173 -19.98 -42.54 -4.00
CA PRO A 173 -20.68 -43.32 -5.01
C PRO A 173 -22.19 -43.37 -4.68
N ALA A 174 -23.02 -43.33 -5.72
CA ALA A 174 -24.44 -43.63 -5.62
C ALA A 174 -24.60 -45.06 -5.09
N ALA A 175 -25.21 -45.18 -3.90
CA ALA A 175 -25.65 -46.44 -3.33
C ALA A 175 -27.06 -46.78 -3.84
#